data_AF-A0A810NKC9-F1
#
_entry.id   AF-A0A810NKC9-F1
#
_cell.length_a   1.000
_cell.length_b   1.000
_cell.length_c   1.000
_cell.angle_alpha   90.00
_cell.angle_beta   90.00
_cell.angle_gamma   90.00
#
_symmetry.space_group_name_H-M   'P 1'
#
loop_
_entity.id
_entity.type
_entity.pdbx_description
1 polymer ?
#
loop_
_entity_poly.entity_id
_entity_poly.type
_entity_poly.pdbx_seq_one_letter_code
_entity_poly.pdbx_strand_id
1 'polypeptide(L)'
;MYRFRMNKEQVDRTSISLPVDLAEYARAKGKGNTSAYLASLIERDRRLDRIKAMLAEHGYTGDRAVTDVGVAAMRERLNQVRRQRANGRQQAA
;
A
#
# COMPACT_ATOMS: atom_id res chain seq x y z
N MET A 1 32.18 -27.24 -17.61
CA MET A 1 32.28 -25.90 -16.98
C MET A 1 30.98 -25.15 -17.23
N TYR A 2 29.97 -25.29 -16.36
CA TYR A 2 28.67 -24.66 -16.56
C TYR A 2 28.71 -23.20 -16.09
N ARG A 3 28.62 -22.26 -17.04
CA ARG A 3 28.45 -20.83 -16.74
C ARG A 3 26.97 -20.58 -16.43
N PHE A 4 26.66 -20.28 -15.17
CA PHE A 4 25.39 -19.67 -14.79
C PHE A 4 25.28 -18.31 -15.49
N ARG A 5 24.47 -18.24 -16.55
CA ARG A 5 23.98 -16.96 -17.07
C ARG A 5 23.02 -16.43 -16.00
N MET A 6 23.45 -15.41 -15.26
CA MET A 6 22.53 -14.54 -14.53
C MET A 6 21.55 -13.97 -15.55
N ASN A 7 20.32 -14.49 -15.55
CA ASN A 7 19.22 -13.84 -16.26
C ASN A 7 19.01 -12.50 -15.56
N LYS A 8 19.38 -11.40 -16.21
CA LYS A 8 18.89 -10.07 -15.82
C LYS A 8 17.37 -10.19 -15.76
N GLU A 9 16.76 -9.84 -14.63
CA GLU A 9 15.30 -9.80 -14.50
C GLU A 9 14.72 -9.14 -15.76
N GLN A 10 13.83 -9.87 -16.43
CA GLN A 10 13.29 -9.43 -17.71
C GLN A 10 12.31 -8.28 -17.42
N VAL A 11 12.79 -7.05 -17.55
CA VAL A 11 11.96 -5.85 -17.37
C VAL A 11 11.26 -5.55 -18.67
N ASP A 12 9.93 -5.70 -18.67
CA ASP A 12 9.09 -5.21 -19.76
C ASP A 12 8.75 -3.72 -19.55
N ARG A 13 8.70 -2.96 -20.64
CA ARG A 13 8.46 -1.51 -20.60
C ARG A 13 7.02 -1.23 -20.96
N THR A 14 6.28 -0.67 -20.01
CA THR A 14 4.90 -0.23 -20.21
C THR A 14 4.82 1.29 -20.08
N SER A 15 4.22 1.95 -21.07
CA SER A 15 3.89 3.37 -20.99
C SER A 15 2.49 3.54 -20.39
N ILE A 16 2.38 4.41 -19.39
CA ILE A 16 1.11 4.73 -18.73
C ILE A 16 0.93 6.25 -18.67
N SER A 17 -0.31 6.70 -18.80
CA SER A 17 -0.68 8.10 -18.56
C SER A 17 -1.19 8.25 -17.13
N LEU A 18 -0.69 9.29 -16.44
CA LEU A 18 -1.12 9.64 -15.10
C LEU A 18 -1.65 11.08 -15.10
N PRO A 19 -2.67 11.38 -14.28
CA PRO A 19 -3.00 12.75 -13.90
C PRO A 19 -1.74 13.50 -13.45
N VAL A 20 -1.66 14.79 -13.79
CA VAL A 20 -0.44 15.61 -13.60
C VAL A 20 -0.03 15.64 -12.12
N ASP A 21 -1.00 15.83 -11.23
CA ASP A 21 -0.83 15.83 -9.78
C ASP A 21 -0.24 14.51 -9.26
N LEU A 22 -0.73 13.36 -9.75
CA LEU A 22 -0.21 12.04 -9.38
C LEU A 22 1.19 11.79 -9.94
N ALA A 23 1.46 12.27 -11.16
CA ALA A 23 2.79 12.16 -11.76
C ALA A 23 3.83 12.97 -10.98
N GLU A 24 3.49 14.21 -10.58
CA GLU A 24 4.34 15.05 -9.73
C GLU A 24 4.56 14.42 -8.35
N TYR A 25 3.48 13.93 -7.73
CA TYR A 25 3.57 13.23 -6.45
C TYR A 25 4.48 12.00 -6.53
N ALA A 26 4.33 11.18 -7.58
CA ALA A 26 5.15 10.00 -7.79
C ALA A 26 6.63 10.34 -8.02
N ARG A 27 6.93 11.41 -8.78
CA ARG A 27 8.30 11.91 -8.97
C ARG A 27 8.92 12.38 -7.66
N ALA A 28 8.18 13.17 -6.88
CA ALA A 28 8.64 13.67 -5.58
C ALA A 28 8.90 12.54 -4.58
N LYS A 29 8.02 11.53 -4.53
CA LYS A 29 8.18 10.37 -3.63
C LYS A 29 9.24 9.38 -4.11
N GLY A 30 9.40 9.21 -5.41
CA GLY A 30 10.35 8.27 -6.01
C GLY A 30 11.81 8.69 -5.92
N LYS A 31 12.13 9.90 -5.45
CA LYS A 31 13.51 10.41 -5.24
C LYS A 31 14.43 10.13 -6.45
N GLY A 32 13.93 10.36 -7.66
CA GLY A 32 14.68 10.14 -8.91
C GLY A 32 14.37 8.83 -9.65
N ASN A 33 13.60 7.91 -9.07
CA ASN A 33 13.10 6.72 -9.77
C ASN A 33 11.60 6.50 -9.57
N THR A 34 10.80 7.14 -10.42
CA THR A 34 9.34 7.02 -10.42
C THR A 34 8.87 5.58 -10.67
N SER A 35 9.53 4.84 -11.56
CA SER A 35 9.17 3.45 -11.87
C SER A 35 9.36 2.53 -10.66
N ALA A 36 10.44 2.70 -9.90
CA ALA A 36 10.65 1.93 -8.66
C ALA A 36 9.59 2.28 -7.60
N TYR A 37 9.19 3.54 -7.49
CA TYR A 37 8.11 3.94 -6.60
C TYR A 37 6.78 3.27 -6.99
N LEU A 38 6.42 3.32 -8.27
CA LEU A 38 5.22 2.66 -8.78
C LEU A 38 5.26 1.14 -8.56
N ALA A 39 6.40 0.49 -8.85
CA ALA A 39 6.58 -0.94 -8.58
C ALA A 39 6.38 -1.28 -7.09
N SER A 40 6.87 -0.43 -6.18
CA SER A 40 6.66 -0.64 -4.74
C SER A 40 5.20 -0.52 -4.31
N LEU A 41 4.42 0.35 -4.97
CA LEU A 41 2.98 0.47 -4.72
C LEU A 41 2.23 -0.77 -5.22
N ILE A 42 2.59 -1.27 -6.41
CA ILE A 42 2.01 -2.48 -6.98
C ILE A 42 2.33 -3.69 -6.10
N GLU A 43 3.57 -3.85 -5.63
CA GLU A 43 3.92 -4.98 -4.76
C GLU A 43 3.20 -4.91 -3.40
N ARG A 44 3.00 -3.69 -2.87
CA ARG A 44 2.18 -3.47 -1.68
C ARG A 44 0.73 -3.90 -1.92
N ASP A 45 0.16 -3.56 -3.07
CA ASP A 45 -1.20 -3.93 -3.45
C ASP A 45 -1.37 -5.45 -3.56
N ARG A 46 -0.47 -6.12 -4.30
CA ARG A 46 -0.41 -7.59 -4.40
C ARG A 46 -0.27 -8.29 -3.06
N ARG A 47 0.51 -7.70 -2.14
CA ARG A 47 0.65 -8.23 -0.77
C ARG A 47 -0.67 -8.12 -0.01
N LEU A 48 -1.39 -7.01 -0.12
CA LEU A 48 -2.69 -6.84 0.54
C LEU A 48 -3.72 -7.82 -0.01
N ASP A 49 -3.74 -8.05 -1.32
CA ASP A 49 -4.64 -9.04 -1.93
C ASP A 49 -4.34 -10.47 -1.44
N ARG A 50 -3.06 -10.84 -1.36
CA ARG A 50 -2.66 -12.14 -0.77
C ARG A 50 -3.12 -12.28 0.68
N ILE A 51 -3.01 -11.23 1.49
CA ILE A 51 -3.48 -11.24 2.88
C ILE A 51 -5.00 -11.41 2.93
N LYS A 52 -5.75 -10.70 2.07
CA LYS A 52 -7.21 -10.85 2.00
C LYS A 52 -7.61 -12.27 1.62
N ALA A 53 -6.95 -12.87 0.62
CA ALA A 53 -7.18 -14.25 0.22
C ALA A 53 -6.89 -15.23 1.37
N MET A 54 -5.74 -15.09 2.03
CA MET A 54 -5.35 -15.89 3.19
C MET A 54 -6.38 -15.78 4.34
N LEU A 55 -6.87 -14.57 4.63
CA LEU A 55 -7.91 -14.38 5.65
C LEU A 55 -9.21 -15.11 5.28
N ALA A 56 -9.63 -15.04 4.01
CA ALA A 56 -10.80 -15.77 3.54
C ALA A 56 -10.61 -17.30 3.68
N GLU A 57 -9.44 -17.83 3.33
CA GLU A 57 -9.10 -19.25 3.53
C GLU A 57 -9.18 -19.68 5.00
N HIS A 58 -8.86 -18.77 5.93
CA HIS A 58 -8.99 -19.00 7.38
C HIS A 58 -10.38 -18.69 7.96
N GLY A 59 -11.41 -18.54 7.12
CA GLY A 59 -12.79 -18.37 7.56
C GLY A 59 -13.18 -16.96 7.98
N TYR A 60 -12.39 -15.94 7.62
CA TYR A 60 -12.80 -14.53 7.71
C TYR A 60 -13.71 -14.18 6.53
N THR A 61 -14.87 -14.82 6.47
CA THR A 61 -15.91 -14.63 5.45
C THR A 61 -17.25 -14.27 6.12
N GLY A 62 -18.25 -13.89 5.32
CA GLY A 62 -19.56 -13.45 5.84
C GLY A 62 -19.42 -12.29 6.81
N ASP A 63 -19.96 -12.45 8.03
CA ASP A 63 -19.92 -11.44 9.09
C ASP A 63 -18.51 -11.12 9.60
N ARG A 64 -17.53 -11.99 9.32
CA ARG A 64 -16.12 -11.80 9.70
C ARG A 64 -15.25 -11.28 8.56
N ALA A 65 -15.86 -11.01 7.40
CA ALA A 65 -15.13 -10.50 6.25
C ALA A 65 -14.54 -9.11 6.54
N VAL A 66 -13.30 -8.89 6.08
CA VAL A 66 -12.70 -7.56 6.09
C VAL A 66 -13.30 -6.76 4.94
N THR A 67 -14.32 -5.96 5.23
CA THR A 67 -15.02 -5.12 4.25
C THR A 67 -14.44 -3.71 4.20
N ASP A 68 -14.59 -3.02 3.07
CA ASP A 68 -14.14 -1.63 2.93
C ASP A 68 -14.85 -0.69 3.92
N VAL A 69 -16.13 -0.95 4.21
CA VAL A 69 -16.91 -0.24 5.23
C VAL A 69 -16.31 -0.44 6.62
N GLY A 70 -15.99 -1.69 6.99
CA GLY A 70 -15.36 -1.99 8.28
C GLY A 70 -13.97 -1.34 8.41
N VAL A 71 -13.19 -1.33 7.33
CA VAL A 71 -11.89 -0.65 7.28
C VAL A 71 -12.05 0.87 7.45
N ALA A 72 -13.02 1.49 6.78
CA ALA A 72 -13.30 2.92 6.91
C ALA A 72 -13.73 3.29 8.33
N ALA A 73 -14.65 2.54 8.94
CA ALA A 73 -15.11 2.75 10.31
C ALA A 73 -13.96 2.63 11.32
N MET A 74 -13.10 1.60 11.17
CA MET A 74 -11.95 1.42 12.04
C MET A 74 -10.90 2.54 11.86
N ARG A 75 -10.66 3.01 10.63
CA ARG A 75 -9.78 4.17 10.38
C ARG A 75 -10.28 5.42 11.08
N GLU A 76 -11.58 5.70 11.01
CA GLU A 76 -12.15 6.86 11.67
C GLU A 76 -12.00 6.78 13.19
N ARG A 77 -12.28 5.61 13.77
CA ARG A 77 -12.06 5.36 15.21
C ARG A 77 -10.61 5.59 15.63
N LEU A 78 -9.65 5.08 14.85
CA LEU A 78 -8.23 5.29 15.12
C LEU A 78 -7.83 6.77 15.00
N ASN A 79 -8.35 7.49 14.01
CA ASN A 79 -8.14 8.93 13.85
C ASN A 79 -8.72 9.71 15.02
N GLN A 80 -9.89 9.34 15.53
CA GLN A 80 -10.50 9.94 16.72
C GLN A 80 -9.62 9.74 17.96
N VAL A 81 -9.13 8.52 18.20
CA VAL A 81 -8.23 8.23 19.34
C VAL A 81 -6.91 9.01 19.21
N ARG A 82 -6.35 9.12 18.00
CA ARG A 82 -5.14 9.92 17.76
C ARG A 82 -5.36 11.40 18.07
N ARG A 83 -6.50 11.97 17.65
CA ARG A 83 -6.88 13.36 17.95
C ARG A 83 -7.04 13.59 19.46
N GLN A 84 -7.73 12.70 20.16
CA GLN A 84 -7.89 12.79 21.62
C GLN A 84 -6.55 12.75 22.37
N ARG A 85 -5.62 11.88 21.96
CA ARG A 85 -4.28 11.81 22.54
C ARG A 85 -3.43 13.05 22.24
N ALA A 86 -3.57 13.64 21.06
CA ALA A 86 -2.87 14.88 20.71
C ALA A 86 -3.38 16.05 21.58
N ASN A 87 -4.70 16.17 21.74
CA ASN A 87 -5.32 17.22 22.55
C ASN A 87 -5.00 17.06 24.05
N GLY A 88 -4.97 15.83 24.56
CA GLY A 88 -4.59 15.57 25.96
C GLY A 88 -3.13 15.90 26.27
N ARG A 89 -2.23 15.79 25.29
CA ARG A 89 -0.83 16.24 25.44
C ARG A 89 -0.68 17.76 25.38
N GLN A 90 -1.57 18.46 24.69
CA GLN A 90 -1.59 19.92 24.63
C GLN A 90 -2.20 20.55 25.88
N GLN A 91 -3.04 19.83 26.62
CA GLN A 91 -3.62 20.29 27.89
C GLN A 91 -2.73 20.00 29.10
N ALA A 92 -1.72 19.14 28.95
CA ALA A 92 -0.78 18.75 30.00
C ALA A 92 0.60 19.45 29.89
N ALA A 93 0.73 20.39 28.95
CA ALA A 93 1.89 21.27 28.76
C ALA A 93 1.46 22.72 29.04
#